data_AF-T0RAW0-F1
#
_entry.id   AF-T0RAW0-F1
#
_cell.length_a   1.000
_cell.length_b   1.000
_cell.length_c   1.000
_cell.angle_alpha   90.00
_cell.angle_beta   90.00
_cell.angle_gamma   90.00
#
_symmetry.space_group_name_H-M   'P 1'
#
loop_
_entity.id
_entity.type
_entity.pdbx_description
1 polymer ?
#
loop_
_entity_poly.entity_id
_entity_poly.type
_entity_poly.pdbx_seq_one_letter_code
_entity_poly.pdbx_strand_id
1 'polypeptide(L)'
;MALVGNFTQIPNELFQSGNLSLKAIGLYAYLKYRSYSGNAQRSFPSQLQIMKELNIGSQTTLKKLIDELVVYDFLLFKKGSIFTGNSYYKLLTPKKWTDNTS
;
A
#
# COMPACT_ATOMS: atom_id res chain seq x y z
N MET A 1 23.56 -0.49 -14.13
CA MET A 1 22.15 -0.04 -14.18
C MET A 1 22.10 1.31 -13.49
N ALA A 2 21.92 2.40 -14.22
CA ALA A 2 21.81 3.72 -13.61
C ALA A 2 20.45 3.82 -12.91
N LEU A 3 20.46 4.08 -11.60
CA LEU A 3 19.24 4.32 -10.86
C LEU A 3 18.66 5.66 -11.32
N VAL A 4 17.44 5.64 -11.86
CA VAL A 4 16.73 6.87 -12.19
C VAL A 4 16.42 7.59 -10.87
N GLY A 5 16.93 8.81 -10.71
CA GLY A 5 16.88 9.58 -9.46
C GLY A 5 15.50 10.12 -9.11
N ASN A 6 14.51 9.24 -8.93
CA ASN A 6 13.16 9.59 -8.52
C ASN A 6 12.87 9.05 -7.12
N PHE A 7 12.18 9.86 -6.31
CA PHE A 7 11.78 9.48 -4.96
C PHE A 7 10.27 9.24 -4.89
N THR A 8 9.86 8.27 -4.07
CA THR A 8 8.45 8.05 -3.76
C THR A 8 8.08 8.88 -2.53
N GLN A 9 7.16 9.83 -2.69
CA GLN A 9 6.68 10.66 -1.58
C GLN A 9 5.64 9.88 -0.77
N ILE A 10 5.77 9.84 0.56
CA ILE A 10 4.83 9.15 1.47
C ILE A 10 4.20 10.20 2.40
N PRO A 11 2.88 10.14 2.67
CA PRO A 11 2.23 11.03 3.64
C PRO A 11 2.76 10.81 5.06
N ASN A 12 3.00 11.90 5.79
CA ASN A 12 3.51 11.85 7.17
C ASN A 12 2.49 11.24 8.14
N GLU A 13 1.20 11.41 7.84
CA GLU A 13 0.08 10.85 8.59
C GLU A 13 0.19 9.34 8.79
N LEU A 14 0.82 8.65 7.83
CA LEU A 14 1.05 7.22 7.89
C LEU A 14 2.01 6.84 9.03
N PHE A 15 3.02 7.67 9.29
CA PHE A 15 3.92 7.52 10.44
C PHE A 15 3.31 8.07 11.74
N GLN A 16 2.50 9.14 11.65
CA GLN A 16 1.85 9.73 12.82
C GLN A 16 0.74 8.85 13.41
N SER A 17 0.14 7.98 12.60
CA SER A 17 -0.93 7.07 13.05
C SER A 17 -0.52 6.18 14.22
N GLY A 18 0.78 5.87 14.38
CA GLY A 18 1.33 5.04 15.47
C GLY A 18 0.88 3.57 15.49
N ASN A 19 -0.19 3.26 14.76
CA ASN A 19 -0.90 1.99 14.82
C ASN A 19 -0.51 1.02 13.70
N LEU A 20 0.30 1.48 12.72
CA LEU A 20 0.80 0.66 11.62
C LEU A 20 2.18 0.09 11.93
N SER A 21 2.34 -1.20 11.65
CA SER A 21 3.63 -1.86 11.61
C SER A 21 4.52 -1.25 10.52
N LEU A 22 5.82 -1.11 10.82
CA LEU A 22 6.84 -0.69 9.85
C LEU A 22 6.80 -1.49 8.54
N LYS A 23 6.42 -2.78 8.61
CA LYS A 23 6.25 -3.63 7.42
C LYS A 23 5.04 -3.22 6.58
N ALA A 24 3.95 -2.81 7.20
CA ALA A 24 2.76 -2.31 6.52
C ALA A 24 3.06 -0.96 5.84
N ILE A 25 3.84 -0.10 6.51
CA ILE A 25 4.36 1.15 5.93
C ILE A 25 5.22 0.87 4.69
N GLY A 26 6.13 -0.10 4.78
CA GLY A 26 6.96 -0.53 3.65
C GLY A 26 6.11 -1.06 2.47
N LEU A 27 5.07 -1.84 2.75
CA LEU A 27 4.13 -2.31 1.73
C LEU A 27 3.38 -1.14 1.07
N TYR A 28 2.90 -0.17 1.85
CA TYR A 28 2.26 1.03 1.32
C TYR A 28 3.20 1.82 0.40
N ALA A 29 4.44 2.03 0.82
CA ALA A 29 5.47 2.71 0.04
C ALA A 29 5.73 2.00 -1.30
N TYR A 30 5.85 0.68 -1.26
CA TYR A 30 6.02 -0.14 -2.45
C TYR A 30 4.85 -0.02 -3.43
N LEU A 31 3.61 -0.10 -2.93
CA LEU A 31 2.42 0.05 -3.77
C LEU A 31 2.33 1.45 -4.40
N LYS A 32 2.82 2.48 -3.70
CA LYS A 32 2.88 3.84 -4.21
C LYS A 32 3.95 4.00 -5.29
N TYR A 33 5.12 3.41 -5.09
CA TYR A 33 6.17 3.31 -6.11
C TYR A 33 5.68 2.57 -7.37
N ARG A 34 4.91 1.50 -7.19
CA ARG A 34 4.35 0.67 -8.27
C ARG A 34 3.01 1.16 -8.81
N SER A 35 2.59 2.37 -8.45
CA SER A 35 1.33 2.94 -8.90
C SER A 35 1.48 3.56 -10.29
N TYR A 36 0.61 3.17 -11.23
CA TYR A 36 0.70 3.58 -12.63
C TYR A 36 -0.29 4.68 -13.03
N SER A 37 -1.26 5.02 -12.17
CA SER A 37 -2.32 5.99 -12.52
C SER A 37 -2.83 6.81 -11.33
N GLY A 38 -3.40 7.99 -11.63
CA GLY A 38 -4.16 8.84 -10.71
C GLY A 38 -3.37 9.33 -9.48
N ASN A 39 -2.33 10.15 -9.67
CA ASN A 39 -1.51 10.71 -8.58
C ASN A 39 -0.87 9.65 -7.67
N ALA A 40 -0.41 8.55 -8.26
CA ALA A 40 0.19 7.43 -7.54
C ALA A 40 -0.75 6.78 -6.50
N GLN A 41 -2.06 6.69 -6.80
CA GLN A 41 -3.07 6.12 -5.89
C GLN A 41 -3.55 4.71 -6.27
N ARG A 42 -3.25 4.20 -7.47
CA ARG A 42 -3.80 2.92 -7.95
C ARG A 42 -2.70 2.02 -8.48
N SER A 43 -2.58 0.85 -7.88
CA SER A 43 -1.65 -0.20 -8.31
C SER A 43 -2.38 -1.52 -8.51
N PHE A 44 -1.85 -2.32 -9.45
CA PHE A 44 -2.41 -3.61 -9.84
C PHE A 44 -1.40 -4.78 -9.77
N PRO A 45 -0.43 -4.82 -8.83
CA PRO A 45 0.51 -5.94 -8.77
C PRO A 45 -0.19 -7.22 -8.33
N SER A 46 0.34 -8.36 -8.77
CA SER A 46 -0.05 -9.66 -8.21
C SER A 46 0.55 -9.84 -6.81
N GLN A 47 -0.11 -10.61 -5.94
CA GLN A 47 0.41 -10.90 -4.59
C GLN A 47 1.77 -11.63 -4.66
N LEU A 48 1.94 -12.50 -5.65
CA LEU A 48 3.21 -13.19 -5.90
C LEU A 48 4.33 -12.22 -6.27
N GLN A 49 4.03 -11.20 -7.09
CA GLN A 49 5.00 -10.17 -7.44
C GLN A 49 5.43 -9.35 -6.22
N ILE A 50 4.47 -8.91 -5.40
CA ILE A 50 4.76 -8.20 -4.15
C ILE A 50 5.67 -9.05 -3.26
N MET A 51 5.34 -10.33 -3.07
CA MET A 51 6.15 -11.23 -2.24
C MET A 51 7.56 -11.41 -2.77
N LYS A 52 7.72 -11.54 -4.09
CA LYS A 52 9.03 -11.70 -4.73
C LYS A 52 9.89 -10.44 -4.58
N GLU A 53 9.30 -9.26 -4.80
CA GLU A 53 10.04 -7.99 -4.77
C GLU A 53 10.33 -7.50 -3.34
N LEU A 54 9.41 -7.71 -2.40
CA LEU A 54 9.60 -7.38 -0.97
C LEU A 54 10.23 -8.51 -0.16
N ASN A 55 10.57 -9.64 -0.79
CA ASN A 55 11.12 -10.83 -0.16
C ASN A 55 10.27 -11.32 1.04
N ILE A 56 8.95 -11.33 0.88
CA ILE A 56 8.00 -11.80 1.89
C ILE A 56 7.81 -13.30 1.69
N GLY A 57 8.29 -14.10 2.65
CA GLY A 57 8.24 -15.56 2.56
C GLY A 57 6.87 -16.20 2.73
N SER A 58 5.87 -15.48 3.24
CA SER A 58 4.55 -16.05 3.54
C SER A 58 3.38 -15.20 3.04
N GLN A 59 2.44 -15.87 2.36
CA GLN A 59 1.13 -15.29 1.95
C GLN A 59 0.31 -14.83 3.16
N THR A 60 0.41 -15.52 4.30
CA THR A 60 -0.33 -15.13 5.51
C THR A 60 0.19 -13.81 6.09
N THR A 61 1.50 -13.58 6.01
CA THR A 61 2.12 -12.31 6.41
C THR A 61 1.67 -11.19 5.49
N LEU A 62 1.71 -11.40 4.17
CA LEU A 62 1.23 -10.39 3.22
C LEU A 62 -0.24 -10.04 3.48
N LYS A 63 -1.10 -11.05 3.69
CA LYS A 63 -2.52 -10.83 3.97
C LYS A 63 -2.72 -10.01 5.26
N LYS A 64 -1.97 -10.29 6.33
CA LYS A 64 -2.04 -9.51 7.58
C LYS A 64 -1.66 -8.05 7.37
N LEU A 65 -0.60 -7.77 6.60
CA LEU A 65 -0.18 -6.40 6.31
C LEU A 65 -1.21 -5.65 5.46
N ILE A 66 -1.83 -6.33 4.48
CA ILE A 66 -2.92 -5.75 3.69
C ILE A 66 -4.13 -5.44 4.57
N ASP A 67 -4.51 -6.39 5.43
CA ASP A 67 -5.65 -6.25 6.35
C ASP A 67 -5.43 -5.08 7.30
N GLU A 68 -4.23 -4.94 7.88
CA GLU A 68 -3.84 -3.82 8.71
C GLU A 68 -4.01 -2.47 7.99
N LEU A 69 -3.54 -2.36 6.74
CA LEU A 69 -3.71 -1.15 5.93
C LEU A 69 -5.18 -0.84 5.60
N VAL A 70 -6.02 -1.87 5.48
CA VAL A 70 -7.46 -1.74 5.21
C VAL A 70 -8.19 -1.28 6.47
N VAL A 71 -7.87 -1.84 7.63
CA VAL A 71 -8.49 -1.51 8.93
C VAL A 71 -8.26 -0.03 9.29
N TYR A 72 -7.08 0.50 8.98
CA TYR A 72 -6.74 1.90 9.23
C TYR A 72 -7.10 2.84 8.06
N ASP A 73 -7.92 2.40 7.10
CA ASP A 73 -8.40 3.21 5.97
C ASP A 73 -7.29 3.85 5.11
N PHE A 74 -6.08 3.25 5.10
CA PHE A 74 -4.99 3.68 4.21
C PHE A 74 -5.04 2.98 2.86
N LEU A 75 -5.78 1.87 2.75
CA LEU A 75 -5.82 1.05 1.55
C LEU A 75 -7.19 0.43 1.33
N LEU A 76 -7.70 0.57 0.11
CA LEU A 76 -8.80 -0.22 -0.40
C LEU A 76 -8.25 -1.37 -1.23
N PHE A 77 -8.47 -2.59 -0.74
CA PHE A 77 -8.06 -3.82 -1.39
C PHE A 77 -9.25 -4.50 -2.07
N LYS A 78 -9.09 -4.85 -3.35
CA LYS A 78 -10.00 -5.77 -4.03
C LYS A 78 -9.20 -6.88 -4.68
N LYS A 79 -9.40 -8.10 -4.18
CA LYS A 79 -8.74 -9.29 -4.72
C LYS A 79 -9.13 -9.48 -6.20
N GLY A 80 -8.11 -9.74 -7.02
CA GLY A 80 -8.30 -10.06 -8.43
C GLY A 80 -8.97 -11.39 -8.67
N SER A 81 -9.41 -11.60 -9.91
CA SER A 81 -9.84 -12.93 -10.37
C SER A 81 -8.66 -13.92 -10.33
N ILE A 82 -8.97 -15.19 -10.09
CA ILE A 82 -8.01 -16.30 -10.13
C ILE A 82 -7.29 -16.35 -11.49
N PHE A 83 -7.99 -15.95 -12.56
CA PHE A 83 -7.50 -16.00 -13.94
C PHE A 83 -6.50 -14.89 -14.29
N THR A 84 -6.68 -13.67 -13.78
CA THR A 84 -5.79 -12.54 -14.08
C THR A 84 -4.72 -12.31 -13.02
N GLY A 85 -4.88 -12.83 -11.80
CA GLY A 85 -3.90 -12.80 -10.72
C GLY A 85 -3.58 -11.42 -10.13
N ASN A 86 -3.88 -10.34 -10.85
CA ASN A 86 -3.65 -8.96 -10.46
C ASN A 86 -4.73 -8.51 -9.49
N SER A 87 -4.31 -8.09 -8.30
CA SER A 87 -5.23 -7.52 -7.31
C SER A 87 -5.24 -6.01 -7.43
N TYR A 88 -6.38 -5.40 -7.16
CA TYR A 88 -6.53 -3.95 -7.20
C TYR A 88 -6.26 -3.37 -5.81
N TYR A 89 -5.32 -2.42 -5.76
CA TYR A 89 -5.00 -1.65 -4.58
C TYR A 89 -5.23 -0.17 -4.88
N LYS A 90 -6.11 0.44 -4.12
CA LYS A 90 -6.32 1.89 -4.13
C LYS A 90 -5.83 2.47 -2.82
N LEU A 91 -4.74 3.23 -2.88
CA LEU A 91 -4.19 3.96 -1.76
C LEU A 91 -5.12 5.12 -1.43
N LEU A 92 -5.47 5.23 -0.16
CA LEU A 92 -6.25 6.33 0.37
C LEU A 92 -5.29 7.31 1.04
N THR A 93 -5.40 8.58 0.70
CA THR A 93 -4.86 9.63 1.56
C THR A 93 -5.73 9.66 2.82
N PRO A 94 -5.14 9.53 4.02
CA PRO A 94 -5.90 9.64 5.25
C PRO A 94 -6.61 10.98 5.23
N LYS A 95 -7.92 10.98 5.53
CA LYS A 95 -8.65 12.23 5.74
C LYS A 95 -7.92 12.95 6.87
N LYS A 96 -7.52 14.19 6.63
CA LYS A 96 -7.15 15.10 7.73
C LYS A 96 -8.24 14.96 8.78
N TRP A 97 -7.85 14.74 10.03
CA TRP A 97 -8.78 14.83 11.14
C TRP A 97 -9.35 16.25 11.09
N THR A 98 -10.55 16.39 10.53
CA THR A 98 -11.32 17.61 10.68
C THR A 98 -11.81 17.56 12.11
N ASP A 99 -11.27 18.46 12.92
CA ASP A 99 -11.76 18.79 14.25
C ASP A 99 -13.25 19.13 14.09
N ASN A 100 -14.13 18.13 14.21
CA ASN A 100 -15.57 18.32 14.26
C ASN A 100 -15.88 18.77 15.70
N THR A 101 -15.45 19.98 16.01
CA THR A 101 -15.79 20.70 17.23
C THR A 101 -16.34 22.05 16.79
N SER A 102 -17.61 22.07 16.40
CA SER A 102 -18.53 23.22 16.42
C SER A 102 -19.95 22.74 16.18
#